data_AF-A0AB34H4Z7-F1
#
_entry.id   AF-A0AB34H4Z7-F1
#
_cell.length_a   1.000
_cell.length_b   1.000
_cell.length_c   1.000
_cell.angle_alpha   90.00
_cell.angle_beta   90.00
_cell.angle_gamma   90.00
#
_symmetry.space_group_name_H-M   'P 1'
#
loop_
_entity.id
_entity.type
_entity.pdbx_description
1 polymer ?
#
loop_
_entity_poly.entity_id
_entity_poly.type
_entity_poly.pdbx_seq_one_letter_code
_entity_poly.pdbx_strand_id
1 'polypeptide(L)'
;ISSSPLPSGPTQRRLSVSASIGGDTGLVSCVLPEELFTQILAERIQLSDCYRGVVFDSLETLFARNAAAALLCLLKAIGTREHIYVINVAQDYAAMKAQEKAKKEQEGKPIPS
;
A
#
# COMPACT_ATOMS: atom_id res chain seq x y z
N ILE A 1 -35.83 3.36 -17.17
CA ILE A 1 -34.72 2.38 -17.08
C ILE A 1 -33.97 2.61 -15.77
N SER A 2 -34.16 1.71 -14.82
CA SER A 2 -33.58 1.82 -13.47
C SER A 2 -32.19 1.20 -13.48
N SER A 3 -31.15 2.01 -13.42
CA SER A 3 -29.76 1.58 -13.28
C SER A 3 -29.49 1.35 -11.80
N SER A 4 -29.59 0.10 -11.33
CA SER A 4 -29.12 -0.24 -9.99
C SER A 4 -27.59 -0.11 -9.96
N PRO A 5 -26.99 0.61 -8.99
CA PRO A 5 -25.55 0.67 -8.86
C PRO A 5 -25.05 -0.72 -8.44
N LEU A 6 -24.12 -1.30 -9.21
CA LEU A 6 -23.44 -2.51 -8.76
C LEU A 6 -22.74 -2.21 -7.42
N PRO A 7 -22.87 -3.09 -6.41
CA PRO A 7 -22.16 -2.90 -5.16
C PRO A 7 -20.65 -2.89 -5.42
N SER A 8 -20.00 -1.78 -5.06
CA SER A 8 -18.57 -1.55 -5.19
C SER A 8 -17.80 -2.45 -4.22
N GLY A 9 -17.64 -3.72 -4.59
CA GLY A 9 -16.74 -4.68 -3.97
C GLY A 9 -17.36 -5.60 -2.91
N PRO A 10 -16.67 -6.70 -2.54
CA PRO A 10 -17.07 -7.60 -1.47
C PRO A 10 -17.49 -6.88 -0.18
N THR A 11 -18.75 -7.12 0.16
CA THR A 11 -19.36 -6.88 1.46
C THR A 11 -18.57 -7.63 2.53
N GLN A 12 -18.44 -7.04 3.73
CA GLN A 12 -17.84 -7.68 4.90
C GLN A 12 -18.44 -9.08 5.09
N ARG A 13 -17.67 -10.12 4.76
CA ARG A 13 -18.11 -11.51 4.87
C ARG A 13 -17.55 -12.10 6.17
N ARG A 14 -18.44 -12.70 6.96
CA ARG A 14 -18.06 -13.55 8.08
C ARG A 14 -17.27 -14.73 7.50
N LEU A 15 -16.07 -14.99 8.00
CA LEU A 15 -15.27 -16.11 7.54
C LEU A 15 -15.90 -17.40 8.08
N SER A 16 -16.23 -18.34 7.19
CA SER A 16 -16.71 -19.66 7.57
C SER A 16 -15.52 -20.49 8.08
N VAL A 17 -15.23 -20.38 9.37
CA VAL A 17 -14.17 -21.15 10.03
C VAL A 17 -14.83 -22.06 11.07
N SER A 18 -14.59 -23.36 10.98
CA SER A 18 -15.05 -24.34 11.99
C SER A 18 -14.28 -24.11 13.29
N ALA A 19 -14.81 -23.29 14.19
CA ALA A 19 -14.21 -23.03 15.50
C ALA A 19 -14.35 -24.28 16.40
N SER A 20 -13.24 -24.95 16.72
CA SER A 20 -13.26 -26.18 17.52
C SER A 20 -13.33 -25.94 19.03
N ILE A 21 -13.04 -24.74 19.56
CA ILE A 21 -12.99 -24.51 21.01
C ILE A 21 -13.42 -23.06 21.34
N GLY A 22 -14.58 -22.92 21.99
CA GLY A 22 -14.94 -21.79 22.86
C GLY A 22 -15.28 -20.44 22.21
N GLY A 23 -16.58 -20.17 22.02
CA GLY A 23 -17.11 -18.80 21.89
C GLY A 23 -17.28 -18.29 20.46
N ASP A 24 -18.53 -18.27 19.97
CA ASP A 24 -18.93 -17.96 18.60
C ASP A 24 -18.97 -16.44 18.31
N THR A 25 -17.82 -15.78 18.32
CA THR A 25 -17.63 -14.53 17.57
C THR A 25 -16.83 -14.85 16.32
N GLY A 26 -17.51 -15.39 15.30
CA GLY A 26 -16.91 -15.73 14.01
C GLY A 26 -15.99 -14.63 13.47
N LEU A 27 -14.84 -15.02 12.93
CA LEU A 27 -13.81 -14.09 12.46
C LEU A 27 -14.38 -13.19 11.36
N VAL A 28 -14.18 -11.88 11.52
CA VAL A 28 -14.57 -10.86 10.54
C VAL A 28 -13.35 -10.45 9.73
N SER A 29 -13.54 -10.20 8.43
CA SER A 29 -12.51 -9.66 7.56
C SER A 29 -11.96 -8.35 8.11
N CYS A 30 -10.64 -8.23 8.25
CA CYS A 30 -9.97 -6.97 8.60
C CYS A 30 -9.99 -5.95 7.47
N VAL A 31 -10.30 -6.38 6.24
CA VAL A 31 -10.46 -5.48 5.09
C VAL A 31 -11.64 -4.54 5.34
N LEU A 32 -11.34 -3.25 5.38
CA LEU A 32 -12.31 -2.19 5.57
C LEU A 32 -12.95 -1.78 4.24
N PRO A 33 -14.18 -1.22 4.24
CA PRO A 33 -14.68 -0.46 3.11
C PRO A 33 -13.70 0.68 2.77
N GLU A 34 -13.42 0.90 1.48
CA GLU A 34 -12.44 1.89 1.03
C GLU A 34 -12.72 3.31 1.56
N GLU A 35 -13.99 3.69 1.65
CA GLU A 35 -14.41 4.99 2.17
C GLU A 35 -14.02 5.16 3.65
N LEU A 36 -14.26 4.11 4.45
CA LEU A 36 -13.96 4.09 5.87
C LEU A 36 -12.45 4.09 6.10
N PHE A 37 -11.70 3.32 5.30
CA PHE A 37 -10.24 3.33 5.39
C PHE A 37 -9.65 4.69 5.01
N THR A 38 -10.16 5.31 3.94
CA THR A 38 -9.78 6.66 3.51
C THR A 38 -10.07 7.69 4.60
N GLN A 39 -11.24 7.62 5.24
CA GLN A 39 -11.63 8.54 6.31
C GLN A 39 -10.69 8.44 7.52
N ILE A 40 -10.41 7.22 8.00
CA ILE A 40 -9.48 7.00 9.12
C ILE A 40 -8.10 7.60 8.81
N LEU A 41 -7.58 7.36 7.59
CA LEU A 41 -6.30 7.92 7.16
C LEU A 41 -6.34 9.45 7.13
N ALA A 42 -7.39 10.04 6.57
CA ALA A 42 -7.55 11.48 6.47
C ALA A 42 -7.60 12.15 7.85
N GLU A 43 -8.37 11.58 8.79
CA GLU A 43 -8.46 12.07 10.17
C GLU A 43 -7.08 12.02 10.86
N ARG A 44 -6.32 10.94 10.67
CA ARG A 44 -4.98 10.80 11.27
C ARG A 44 -3.97 11.80 10.70
N ILE A 45 -4.01 12.03 9.38
CA ILE A 45 -3.11 12.93 8.66
C ILE A 45 -3.37 14.41 9.01
N GLN A 46 -4.59 14.75 9.43
CA GLN A 46 -4.98 16.11 9.83
C GLN A 46 -4.52 16.49 11.24
N LEU A 47 -4.02 15.54 12.04
CA LEU A 47 -3.51 15.83 13.37
C LEU A 47 -2.24 16.68 13.33
N SER A 48 -2.01 17.45 14.40
CA SER A 48 -0.98 18.48 14.46
C SER A 48 0.45 17.95 14.40
N ASP A 49 0.68 16.65 14.53
CA ASP A 49 1.99 16.02 14.40
C ASP A 49 2.35 15.69 12.93
N CYS A 50 1.38 15.73 12.01
CA CYS A 50 1.55 15.39 10.60
C CYS A 50 1.75 16.60 9.67
N TYR A 51 1.79 17.82 10.21
CA TYR A 51 1.86 19.07 9.43
C TYR A 51 3.16 19.23 8.61
N ARG A 52 4.26 18.60 9.05
CA ARG A 52 5.57 18.66 8.35
C ARG A 52 5.74 17.55 7.32
N GLY A 53 4.75 16.69 7.15
CA GLY A 53 4.82 15.51 6.31
C GLY A 53 4.55 14.23 7.09
N VAL A 54 4.34 13.17 6.33
CA VAL A 54 4.07 11.82 6.83
C VAL A 54 4.85 10.83 5.98
N VAL A 55 5.36 9.78 6.61
CA VAL A 55 6.00 8.66 5.92
C VAL A 55 5.16 7.42 6.21
N PHE A 56 4.73 6.75 5.15
CA PHE A 56 4.10 5.44 5.23
C PHE A 56 5.17 4.39 4.93
N ASP A 57 5.35 3.47 5.85
CA ASP A 57 6.38 2.42 5.78
C ASP A 57 6.08 1.41 4.67
N SER A 58 4.79 1.08 4.46
CA SER A 58 4.38 0.12 3.45
C SER A 58 2.95 0.34 2.96
N LEU A 59 2.64 -0.27 1.81
CA LEU A 59 1.28 -0.43 1.29
C LEU A 59 0.69 -1.81 1.63
N GLU A 60 1.49 -2.70 2.20
CA GLU A 60 1.05 -4.02 2.65
C GLU A 60 0.30 -3.89 3.99
N THR A 61 -1.00 -4.14 3.96
CA THR A 61 -1.87 -3.94 5.12
C THR A 61 -3.04 -4.91 5.11
N LEU A 62 -3.48 -5.35 6.29
CA LEU A 62 -4.66 -6.20 6.47
C LEU A 62 -5.98 -5.45 6.25
N PHE A 63 -5.94 -4.12 6.19
CA PHE A 63 -7.13 -3.27 6.11
C PHE A 63 -7.60 -3.01 4.67
N ALA A 64 -6.80 -3.39 3.66
CA ALA A 64 -7.12 -3.25 2.24
C ALA A 64 -6.96 -4.57 1.51
N ARG A 65 -7.58 -4.69 0.33
CA ARG A 65 -7.56 -5.96 -0.45
C ARG A 65 -6.21 -6.26 -1.08
N ASN A 66 -5.44 -5.23 -1.39
CA ASN A 66 -4.13 -5.31 -1.99
C ASN A 66 -3.45 -3.92 -1.90
N ALA A 67 -2.17 -3.87 -2.24
CA ALA A 67 -1.37 -2.65 -2.21
C ALA A 67 -1.93 -1.52 -3.10
N ALA A 68 -2.56 -1.85 -4.24
CA ALA A 68 -3.15 -0.84 -5.12
C ALA A 68 -4.39 -0.16 -4.50
N ALA A 69 -5.25 -0.94 -3.84
CA ALA A 69 -6.39 -0.41 -3.09
C ALA A 69 -5.95 0.43 -1.89
N ALA A 70 -4.91 -0.01 -1.17
CA ALA A 70 -4.31 0.77 -0.09
C ALA A 70 -3.76 2.10 -0.59
N LEU A 71 -2.99 2.09 -1.69
CA LEU A 71 -2.44 3.28 -2.31
C LEU A 71 -3.53 4.26 -2.76
N LEU A 72 -4.62 3.77 -3.35
CA LEU A 72 -5.74 4.60 -3.75
C LEU A 72 -6.39 5.31 -2.55
N CYS A 73 -6.62 4.58 -1.45
CA CYS A 73 -7.17 5.17 -0.22
C CYS A 73 -6.22 6.22 0.37
N LEU A 74 -4.91 5.96 0.36
CA LEU A 74 -3.87 6.90 0.78
C LEU A 74 -3.87 8.19 -0.05
N LEU A 75 -3.91 8.09 -1.38
CA LEU A 75 -3.93 9.24 -2.27
C LEU A 75 -5.20 10.08 -2.07
N LYS A 76 -6.35 9.43 -1.88
CA LYS A 76 -7.60 10.13 -1.51
C LYS A 76 -7.49 10.85 -0.17
N ALA A 77 -6.91 10.20 0.85
CA ALA A 77 -6.76 10.76 2.19
C ALA A 77 -5.76 11.92 2.26
N ILE A 78 -4.69 11.88 1.48
CA ILE A 78 -3.69 12.95 1.38
C ILE A 78 -4.26 14.16 0.61
N GLY A 79 -5.16 13.93 -0.34
CA GLY A 79 -5.77 14.97 -1.17
C GLY A 79 -4.75 15.63 -2.10
N THR A 80 -4.93 16.93 -2.35
CA THR A 80 -4.07 17.71 -3.26
C THR A 80 -2.86 18.29 -2.53
N ARG A 81 -1.85 17.46 -2.25
CA ARG A 81 -0.55 17.93 -1.76
C ARG A 81 0.45 18.12 -2.91
N GLU A 82 1.30 19.14 -2.79
CA GLU A 82 2.29 19.49 -3.81
C GLU A 82 3.41 18.44 -3.96
N HIS A 83 3.78 17.79 -2.85
CA HIS A 83 4.92 16.87 -2.80
C HIS A 83 4.49 15.49 -2.30
N ILE A 84 4.50 14.52 -3.21
CA ILE A 84 4.23 13.10 -2.93
C ILE A 84 5.34 12.28 -3.59
N TYR A 85 6.06 11.51 -2.79
CA TYR A 85 7.18 10.68 -3.25
C TYR A 85 6.95 9.22 -2.86
N VAL A 86 7.41 8.30 -3.72
CA VAL A 86 7.37 6.86 -3.46
C VAL A 86 8.81 6.35 -3.49
N ILE A 87 9.24 5.71 -2.42
CA ILE A 87 10.56 5.10 -2.30
C ILE A 87 10.40 3.59 -2.49
N ASN A 88 10.96 3.04 -3.56
CA ASN A 88 10.92 1.60 -3.82
C ASN A 88 12.30 0.96 -3.57
N VAL A 89 12.45 0.29 -2.43
CA VAL A 89 13.72 -0.37 -2.05
C VAL A 89 13.95 -1.69 -2.79
N ALA A 90 12.89 -2.31 -3.35
CA ALA A 90 12.99 -3.60 -4.03
C ALA A 90 13.85 -3.56 -5.31
N GLN A 91 14.03 -2.38 -5.90
CA GLN A 91 14.80 -2.21 -7.14
C GLN A 91 16.28 -1.89 -6.91
N ASP A 92 16.73 -1.56 -5.69
CA ASP A 92 17.95 -0.74 -5.58
C ASP A 92 19.19 -1.40 -4.98
N TYR A 93 19.14 -2.68 -4.58
CA TYR A 93 20.39 -3.35 -4.18
C TYR A 93 20.99 -4.20 -5.30
N ALA A 94 20.23 -5.15 -5.86
CA ALA A 94 20.76 -6.07 -6.85
C ALA A 94 21.04 -5.38 -8.19
N ALA A 95 20.16 -4.48 -8.63
CA ALA A 95 20.35 -3.74 -9.89
C ALA A 95 21.49 -2.72 -9.78
N MET A 96 21.55 -1.96 -8.68
CA MET A 96 22.66 -1.04 -8.40
C MET A 96 24.01 -1.78 -8.33
N LYS A 97 24.05 -2.93 -7.64
CA LYS A 97 25.25 -3.76 -7.55
C LYS A 97 25.69 -4.33 -8.90
N ALA A 98 24.73 -4.77 -9.73
CA ALA A 98 25.02 -5.27 -11.07
C ALA A 98 25.55 -4.16 -11.99
N GLN A 99 25.00 -2.94 -11.89
CA GLN A 99 25.45 -1.78 -12.66
C GLN A 99 26.86 -1.33 -12.27
N GLU A 100 27.17 -1.26 -10.97
CA GLU A 100 28.52 -0.99 -10.44
C GLU A 100 29.54 -2.01 -10.96
N LYS A 101 29.19 -3.30 -10.94
CA LYS A 101 30.08 -4.36 -11.44
C LYS A 101 30.35 -4.22 -12.94
N ALA A 102 29.31 -3.96 -13.74
CA ALA A 102 29.44 -3.76 -15.18
C ALA A 102 30.31 -2.53 -15.52
N LYS A 103 30.22 -1.45 -14.72
CA LYS A 103 31.02 -0.24 -14.91
C LYS A 103 32.52 -0.49 -14.64
N LYS A 104 32.86 -1.21 -13.56
CA LYS A 104 34.25 -1.59 -13.25
C LYS A 104 34.88 -2.49 -14.33
N GLU A 105 34.11 -3.38 -14.93
CA GLU A 105 34.58 -4.25 -16.02
C GLU A 105 34.85 -3.47 -17.32
N GLN A 106 34.15 -2.36 -17.57
CA GLN A 106 34.41 -1.49 -18.73
C GLN A 106 35.65 -0.60 -18.52
N GLU A 107 35.88 -0.09 -17.31
CA GLU A 107 37.06 0.74 -16.99
C GLU A 107 38.36 -0.08 -16.96
N GLY A 108 38.28 -1.38 -16.66
CA GLY A 108 39.43 -2.30 -16.66
C GLY A 108 39.75 -2.95 -18.01
N LYS A 109 38.99 -2.64 -19.07
CA LYS A 109 39.21 -3.26 -20.38
C LYS A 109 40.32 -2.51 -21.12
N PRO A 110 41.49 -3.14 -21.40
CA PRO A 110 42.55 -2.47 -22.15
C PRO A 110 42.01 -2.08 -23.53
N ILE A 111 42.30 -0.85 -23.95
CA ILE A 111 41.98 -0.35 -25.28
C ILE A 111 42.63 -1.32 -26.28
N PRO A 112 41.86 -1.93 -27.20
CA PRO A 112 42.45 -2.81 -28.19
C PRO A 112 43.40 -2.00 -29.07
N SER A 113 44.67 -2.37 -29.03
CA SER A 113 45.78 -1.84 -29.83
C SER A 113 45.68 -2.28 -31.30
#